data_AF-A0A250KQH9-F1
#
_entry.id   AF-A0A250KQH9-F1
#
_cell.length_a   1.000
_cell.length_b   1.000
_cell.length_c   1.000
_cell.angle_alpha   90.00
_cell.angle_beta   90.00
_cell.angle_gamma   90.00
#
_symmetry.space_group_name_H-M   'P 1'
#
loop_
_entity.id
_entity.type
_entity.pdbx_description
1 polymer ?
#
loop_
_entity_poly.entity_id
_entity_poly.type
_entity_poly.pdbx_seq_one_letter_code
_entity_poly.pdbx_strand_id
1 'polypeptide(L)'
;MCNAHLLRELRYFEEATDGHRWPIRLREILVEGKKAVEAAQAEGLSKVDAATIRSLLADYDRWINLGLWVFPERPKEPGQKGRPKQEPATNLLRRRRDFRTEVWHFLHDFRVPFDNNLAERLVRPVKVKLKMAGGFRALGGAEAFCIIRSLWETHRRQGINPFSTLRTAFAGAE
;
A
#
# COMPACT_ATOMS: atom_id res chain seq x y z
N MET A 1 0.19 2.73 -3.38
CA MET A 1 0.88 3.08 -2.11
C MET A 1 0.25 2.26 -1.00
N CYS A 2 1.03 1.52 -0.20
CA CYS A 2 0.52 0.61 0.84
C CYS A 2 0.67 1.18 2.25
N ASN A 3 0.09 0.54 3.27
CA ASN A 3 0.17 1.07 4.63
C ASN A 3 1.61 1.07 5.18
N ALA A 4 2.49 0.17 4.73
CA ALA A 4 3.91 0.25 5.08
C ALA A 4 4.60 1.54 4.57
N HIS A 5 4.21 2.05 3.39
CA HIS A 5 4.68 3.34 2.90
C HIS A 5 4.09 4.49 3.72
N LEU A 6 2.80 4.39 4.07
CA LEU A 6 2.15 5.38 4.92
C LEU A 6 2.82 5.49 6.29
N LEU A 7 3.16 4.36 6.93
CA LEU A 7 3.88 4.38 8.21
C LEU A 7 5.23 5.11 8.11
N ARG A 8 5.93 5.01 6.97
CA ARG A 8 7.18 5.76 6.73
C ARG A 8 6.94 7.24 6.52
N GLU A 9 5.91 7.61 5.74
CA GLU A 9 5.53 9.01 5.56
C GLU A 9 5.13 9.65 6.89
N LEU A 10 4.32 8.96 7.70
CA LEU A 10 3.91 9.45 9.01
C LEU A 10 5.13 9.67 9.92
N ARG A 11 6.09 8.74 9.93
CA ARG A 11 7.34 8.90 10.67
C ARG A 11 8.13 10.14 10.25
N TYR A 12 8.22 10.40 8.95
CA TYR A 12 8.83 11.63 8.46
C TYR A 12 8.12 12.88 9.01
N PHE A 13 6.78 12.87 9.06
CA PHE A 13 6.02 14.01 9.60
C PHE A 13 6.07 14.11 11.13
N GLU A 14 6.43 13.06 11.88
CA GLU A 14 6.73 13.18 13.32
C GLU A 14 7.88 14.17 13.55
N GLU A 15 8.90 14.13 12.69
CA GLU A 15 10.06 15.03 12.74
C GLU A 15 9.77 16.37 12.04
N ALA A 16 9.14 16.33 10.86
CA ALA A 16 8.95 17.51 10.01
C ALA A 16 7.82 18.46 10.46
N THR A 17 7.06 18.11 11.50
CA THR A 17 5.98 18.95 12.04
C THR A 17 6.22 19.32 13.51
N ASP A 18 7.47 19.53 13.90
CA ASP A 18 7.85 20.05 15.22
C ASP A 18 7.21 19.30 16.40
N GLY A 19 7.05 17.98 16.29
CA GLY A 19 6.49 17.14 17.34
C GLY A 19 4.97 17.19 17.50
N HIS A 20 4.22 17.69 16.50
CA HIS A 20 2.76 17.55 16.51
C HIS A 20 2.35 16.08 16.70
N ARG A 21 1.28 15.83 17.47
CA ARG A 21 0.88 14.46 17.85
C ARG A 21 0.14 13.68 16.75
N TRP A 22 -0.43 14.36 15.76
CA TRP A 22 -1.27 13.71 14.74
C TRP A 22 -0.53 12.61 13.93
N PRO A 23 0.75 12.75 13.51
CA PRO A 23 1.41 11.71 12.74
C PRO A 23 1.67 10.47 13.59
N ILE A 24 2.08 10.66 14.86
CA ILE A 24 2.31 9.60 15.84
C ILE A 24 1.02 8.80 16.05
N ARG A 25 -0.08 9.49 16.32
CA ARG A 25 -1.36 8.85 16.61
C ARG A 25 -1.94 8.10 15.41
N LEU A 26 -1.85 8.66 14.21
CA LEU A 26 -2.24 7.96 13.00
C LEU A 26 -1.39 6.71 12.77
N ARG A 27 -0.08 6.75 13.09
CA ARG A 27 0.80 5.59 12.99
C ARG A 27 0.39 4.50 13.98
N GLU A 28 0.12 4.86 15.23
CA GLU A 28 -0.33 3.94 16.27
C GLU A 28 -1.64 3.25 15.89
N ILE A 29 -2.65 4.02 15.46
CA ILE A 29 -3.96 3.50 15.05
C ILE A 29 -3.84 2.51 13.88
N LEU A 30 -2.97 2.79 12.89
CA LEU A 30 -2.71 1.85 11.79
C LEU A 30 -2.10 0.53 12.28
N VAL A 31 -1.18 0.60 13.26
CA VAL A 31 -0.56 -0.59 13.86
C VAL A 31 -1.57 -1.36 14.72
N GLU A 32 -2.44 -0.66 15.46
CA GLU A 32 -3.55 -1.27 16.20
C GLU A 32 -4.49 -2.04 15.28
N GLY A 33 -4.88 -1.44 14.14
CA GLY A 33 -5.69 -2.13 13.14
C GLY A 33 -5.01 -3.37 12.56
N LYS A 34 -3.70 -3.31 12.31
CA LYS A 34 -2.92 -4.48 11.87
C LYS A 34 -2.98 -5.60 12.93
N LYS A 35 -2.75 -5.27 14.20
CA LYS A 35 -2.81 -6.24 15.30
C LYS A 35 -4.21 -6.84 15.49
N ALA A 36 -5.26 -6.04 15.30
CA ALA A 36 -6.64 -6.52 15.38
C ALA A 36 -6.93 -7.60 14.31
N VAL A 37 -6.40 -7.42 13.09
CA VAL A 37 -6.49 -8.44 12.04
C VAL A 37 -5.69 -9.69 12.40
N GLU A 38 -4.46 -9.55 12.88
CA GLU A 38 -3.63 -10.69 13.31
C GLU A 38 -4.30 -11.50 14.43
N ALA A 39 -4.94 -10.83 15.41
CA ALA A 39 -5.70 -11.47 16.47
C ALA A 39 -6.94 -12.21 15.95
N ALA A 40 -7.74 -11.55 15.10
CA ALA A 40 -8.92 -12.17 14.49
C ALA A 40 -8.55 -13.38 13.62
N GLN A 41 -7.44 -13.32 12.89
CA GLN A 41 -6.91 -14.46 12.13
C GLN A 41 -6.50 -15.63 13.03
N ALA A 42 -5.88 -15.36 14.18
CA ALA A 42 -5.51 -16.40 15.14
C ALA A 42 -6.74 -17.11 15.74
N GLU A 43 -7.87 -16.41 15.82
CA GLU A 43 -9.16 -16.96 16.23
C GLU A 43 -9.94 -17.65 15.08
N GLY A 44 -9.38 -17.70 13.87
CA GLY A 44 -10.03 -18.31 12.69
C GLY A 44 -11.14 -17.46 12.09
N LEU A 45 -11.23 -16.18 12.43
CA LEU A 45 -12.19 -15.25 11.85
C LEU A 45 -11.74 -14.76 10.47
N SER A 46 -12.70 -14.29 9.68
CA SER A 46 -12.47 -13.78 8.32
C SER A 46 -12.55 -12.25 8.20
N LYS A 47 -12.89 -11.55 9.29
CA LYS A 47 -12.97 -10.09 9.41
C LYS A 47 -12.82 -9.67 10.87
N VAL A 48 -12.40 -8.42 11.10
CA VAL A 48 -12.43 -7.81 12.45
C VAL A 48 -13.89 -7.52 12.84
N ASP A 49 -14.20 -7.56 14.13
CA ASP A 49 -15.54 -7.26 14.61
C ASP A 49 -15.93 -5.80 14.31
N ALA A 50 -17.23 -5.58 14.12
CA ALA A 50 -17.72 -4.28 13.66
C ALA A 50 -17.54 -3.16 14.69
N ALA A 51 -17.48 -3.47 16.00
CA ALA A 51 -17.31 -2.46 17.03
C ALA A 51 -15.87 -1.94 17.05
N THR A 52 -14.89 -2.83 16.98
CA THR A 52 -13.47 -2.48 16.85
C THR A 52 -13.20 -1.68 15.58
N ILE A 53 -13.75 -2.09 14.44
CA ILE A 53 -13.61 -1.33 13.19
C ILE A 53 -14.17 0.09 13.36
N ARG A 54 -15.37 0.25 13.92
CA ARG A 54 -15.97 1.58 14.15
C ARG A 54 -15.09 2.44 15.06
N SER A 55 -14.54 1.87 16.13
CA SER A 55 -13.68 2.60 17.06
C SER A 55 -12.39 3.09 16.38
N LEU A 56 -11.68 2.21 15.70
CA LEU A 56 -10.44 2.54 14.97
C LEU A 56 -10.67 3.64 13.94
N LEU A 57 -11.75 3.52 13.18
CA LEU A 57 -12.10 4.47 12.14
C LEU A 57 -12.52 5.84 12.71
N ALA A 58 -13.27 5.86 13.82
CA ALA A 58 -13.64 7.11 14.48
C ALA A 58 -12.42 7.85 15.05
N ASP A 59 -11.49 7.12 15.68
CA ASP A 59 -10.24 7.69 16.18
C ASP A 59 -9.36 8.19 15.04
N TYR A 60 -9.28 7.44 13.94
CA TYR A 60 -8.57 7.87 12.73
C TYR A 60 -9.13 9.19 12.19
N ASP A 61 -10.44 9.27 12.01
CA ASP A 61 -11.11 10.47 11.48
C ASP A 61 -10.90 11.67 12.40
N ARG A 62 -10.95 11.47 13.73
CA ARG A 62 -10.63 12.50 14.73
C ARG A 62 -9.22 13.06 14.57
N TRP A 63 -8.21 12.19 14.43
CA TRP A 63 -6.81 12.63 14.29
C TRP A 63 -6.52 13.25 12.92
N ILE A 64 -7.19 12.79 11.85
CA ILE A 64 -7.15 13.46 10.55
C ILE A 64 -7.72 14.87 10.65
N ASN A 65 -8.88 15.04 11.28
CA ASN A 65 -9.51 16.34 11.44
C ASN A 65 -8.67 17.29 12.32
N LEU A 66 -8.06 16.78 13.39
CA LEU A 66 -7.12 17.57 14.20
C LEU A 66 -5.89 17.98 13.39
N GLY A 67 -5.32 17.06 12.60
CA GLY A 67 -4.21 17.37 11.71
C GLY A 67 -4.57 18.46 10.70
N LEU A 68 -5.76 18.38 10.09
CA LEU A 68 -6.26 19.39 9.16
C LEU A 68 -6.63 20.70 9.85
N TRP A 69 -6.95 20.69 11.14
CA TRP A 69 -7.14 21.93 11.91
C TRP A 69 -5.81 22.66 12.13
N VAL A 70 -4.73 21.91 12.41
CA VAL A 70 -3.36 22.46 12.55
C VAL A 70 -2.78 22.88 11.18
N PHE A 71 -2.99 22.06 10.15
CA PHE A 71 -2.50 22.26 8.79
C PHE A 71 -3.67 22.43 7.80
N PRO A 72 -4.39 23.57 7.86
CA PRO A 72 -5.63 23.78 7.12
C PRO A 72 -5.46 23.79 5.61
N GLU A 73 -6.52 23.39 4.91
CA GLU A 73 -6.59 23.51 3.47
C GLU A 73 -6.61 24.99 3.07
N ARG A 74 -5.62 25.38 2.27
CA ARG A 74 -5.57 26.73 1.70
C ARG A 74 -6.65 26.87 0.65
N PRO A 75 -7.54 27.87 0.77
CA PRO A 75 -8.56 28.11 -0.22
C PRO A 75 -7.94 28.57 -1.55
N LYS A 76 -8.71 28.47 -2.61
CA LYS A 76 -8.32 29.00 -3.92
C LYS A 76 -8.56 30.50 -3.93
N GLU A 77 -7.54 31.28 -4.31
CA GLU A 77 -7.65 32.74 -4.40
C GLU A 77 -8.46 33.16 -5.65
N PRO A 78 -9.20 34.28 -5.60
CA PRO A 78 -9.89 34.83 -6.77
C PRO A 78 -8.93 35.04 -7.94
N GLY A 79 -9.28 34.53 -9.12
CA GLY A 79 -8.45 34.63 -10.34
C GLY A 79 -7.31 33.61 -10.44
N GLN A 80 -7.07 32.79 -9.42
CA GLN A 80 -6.02 31.77 -9.46
C GLN A 80 -6.32 30.67 -10.50
N LYS A 81 -5.37 30.38 -11.38
CA LYS A 81 -5.43 29.24 -12.30
C LYS A 81 -4.86 27.99 -11.62
N GLY A 82 -5.54 26.85 -11.78
CA GLY A 82 -5.10 25.57 -11.20
C GLY A 82 -5.52 25.35 -9.73
N ARG A 83 -4.97 24.31 -9.11
CA ARG A 83 -5.20 23.94 -7.70
C ARG A 83 -4.25 24.75 -6.80
N PRO A 84 -4.72 25.29 -5.66
CA PRO A 84 -3.86 25.99 -4.72
C PRO A 84 -2.79 25.05 -4.15
N LYS A 85 -1.54 25.52 -4.09
CA LYS A 85 -0.43 24.78 -3.50
C LYS A 85 -0.69 24.62 -1.99
N GLN A 86 -0.84 23.38 -1.55
CA GLN A 86 -0.99 23.02 -0.15
C GLN A 86 0.37 22.66 0.46
N GLU A 87 0.45 22.67 1.78
CA GLU A 87 1.61 22.18 2.50
C GLU A 87 1.73 20.65 2.38
N PRO A 88 2.95 20.08 2.48
CA PRO A 88 3.14 18.63 2.43
C PRO A 88 2.28 17.86 3.46
N ALA A 89 2.17 18.37 4.70
CA ALA A 89 1.33 17.78 5.74
C ALA A 89 -0.15 17.78 5.36
N THR A 90 -0.67 18.92 4.90
CA THR A 90 -2.05 19.04 4.39
C THR A 90 -2.31 18.08 3.22
N ASN A 91 -1.37 17.94 2.29
CA ASN A 91 -1.49 17.00 1.17
C ASN A 91 -1.60 15.54 1.66
N LEU A 92 -0.78 15.14 2.64
CA LEU A 92 -0.86 13.81 3.23
C LEU A 92 -2.23 13.60 3.89
N LEU A 93 -2.63 14.50 4.79
CA LEU A 93 -3.88 14.42 5.55
C LEU A 93 -5.11 14.37 4.63
N ARG A 94 -5.16 15.20 3.59
CA ARG A 94 -6.20 15.15 2.55
C ARG A 94 -6.24 13.80 1.86
N ARG A 95 -5.09 13.33 1.37
CA ARG A 95 -4.96 12.03 0.70
C ARG A 95 -5.33 10.87 1.64
N ARG A 96 -5.25 11.06 2.95
CA ARG A 96 -5.62 10.07 3.97
C ARG A 96 -7.10 10.07 4.28
N ARG A 97 -7.72 11.25 4.35
CA ARG A 97 -9.18 11.42 4.41
C ARG A 97 -9.85 10.84 3.16
N ASP A 98 -9.38 11.24 1.98
CA ASP A 98 -10.07 10.96 0.72
C ASP A 98 -9.95 9.49 0.29
N PHE A 99 -8.84 8.81 0.64
CA PHE A 99 -8.61 7.39 0.37
C PHE A 99 -8.67 6.52 1.64
N ARG A 100 -9.53 6.91 2.59
CA ARG A 100 -9.70 6.24 3.87
C ARG A 100 -10.14 4.79 3.69
N THR A 101 -11.08 4.53 2.77
CA THR A 101 -11.62 3.18 2.53
C THR A 101 -10.52 2.22 2.09
N GLU A 102 -9.62 2.66 1.22
CA GLU A 102 -8.52 1.86 0.69
C GLU A 102 -7.45 1.60 1.75
N VAL A 103 -7.17 2.59 2.61
CA VAL A 103 -6.25 2.43 3.75
C VAL A 103 -6.74 1.33 4.70
N TRP A 104 -8.05 1.24 4.92
CA TRP A 104 -8.66 0.38 5.93
C TRP A 104 -9.30 -0.91 5.39
N HIS A 105 -9.19 -1.16 4.08
CA HIS A 105 -9.86 -2.31 3.44
C HIS A 105 -9.46 -3.66 4.04
N PHE A 106 -8.22 -3.80 4.50
CA PHE A 106 -7.68 -5.01 5.13
C PHE A 106 -8.39 -5.41 6.45
N LEU A 107 -9.16 -4.50 7.07
CA LEU A 107 -9.98 -4.83 8.25
C LEU A 107 -11.22 -5.67 7.88
N HIS A 108 -11.69 -5.53 6.64
CA HIS A 108 -12.92 -6.15 6.13
C HIS A 108 -12.66 -7.41 5.30
N ASP A 109 -11.52 -7.45 4.60
CA ASP A 109 -11.11 -8.59 3.77
C ASP A 109 -9.65 -8.95 4.04
N PHE A 110 -9.43 -10.07 4.73
CA PHE A 110 -8.10 -10.53 5.11
C PHE A 110 -7.24 -11.02 3.94
N ARG A 111 -7.82 -11.16 2.73
CA ARG A 111 -7.05 -11.41 1.50
C ARG A 111 -6.28 -10.18 1.05
N VAL A 112 -6.68 -8.99 1.52
CA VAL A 112 -6.00 -7.73 1.27
C VAL A 112 -4.98 -7.53 2.38
N PRO A 113 -3.67 -7.69 2.11
CA PRO A 113 -2.65 -7.53 3.14
C PRO A 113 -2.49 -6.06 3.55
N PHE A 114 -2.05 -5.85 4.79
CA PHE A 114 -1.71 -4.52 5.30
C PHE A 114 -0.59 -3.85 4.49
N ASP A 115 0.42 -4.63 4.10
CA ASP A 115 1.51 -4.18 3.23
C ASP A 115 1.41 -4.78 1.83
N ASN A 116 1.95 -4.07 0.84
CA ASN A 116 1.95 -4.52 -0.56
C ASN A 116 3.32 -5.03 -0.99
N ASN A 117 4.13 -5.52 -0.05
CA ASN A 117 5.52 -5.93 -0.32
C ASN A 117 5.57 -7.01 -1.41
N LEU A 118 4.56 -7.87 -1.47
CA LEU A 118 4.48 -8.93 -2.46
C LEU A 118 4.30 -8.38 -3.88
N ALA A 119 3.31 -7.51 -4.12
CA ALA A 119 3.11 -6.95 -5.46
C ALA A 119 4.30 -6.08 -5.88
N GLU A 120 4.89 -5.33 -4.96
CA GLU A 120 6.10 -4.55 -5.24
C GLU A 120 7.27 -5.45 -5.64
N ARG A 121 7.49 -6.57 -4.93
CA ARG A 121 8.51 -7.58 -5.32
C ARG A 121 8.22 -8.19 -6.68
N LEU A 122 6.95 -8.45 -7.02
CA LEU A 122 6.58 -9.01 -8.32
C LEU A 122 6.81 -8.03 -9.49
N VAL A 123 6.58 -6.73 -9.28
CA VAL A 123 6.78 -5.69 -10.31
C VAL A 123 8.25 -5.29 -10.46
N ARG A 124 9.06 -5.40 -9.40
CA ARG A 124 10.48 -4.97 -9.41
C ARG A 124 11.31 -5.57 -10.55
N PRO A 125 11.24 -6.88 -10.87
CA PRO A 125 11.95 -7.46 -12.02
C PRO A 125 11.63 -6.78 -13.35
N VAL A 126 10.36 -6.41 -13.58
CA VAL A 126 9.94 -5.68 -14.79
C VAL A 126 10.64 -4.34 -14.87
N LYS A 127 10.66 -3.58 -13.76
CA LYS A 127 11.34 -2.27 -13.70
C LYS A 127 12.85 -2.41 -13.86
N VAL A 128 13.47 -3.44 -13.30
CA VAL A 128 14.90 -3.73 -13.50
C VAL A 128 15.20 -4.02 -14.97
N LYS A 129 14.39 -4.84 -15.64
CA LYS A 129 14.56 -5.15 -17.07
C LYS A 129 14.41 -3.90 -17.96
N LEU A 130 13.50 -2.99 -17.60
CA LEU A 130 13.33 -1.71 -18.30
C LEU A 130 14.51 -0.74 -18.09
N LYS A 131 15.14 -0.74 -16.90
CA LYS A 131 16.24 0.17 -16.55
C LYS A 131 17.57 -0.22 -17.21
N MET A 132 17.79 -1.51 -17.44
CA MET A 132 19.02 -2.03 -18.03
C MET A 132 19.12 -1.64 -19.51
N ALA A 133 20.35 -1.32 -19.98
CA ALA A 133 20.62 -1.09 -21.38
C ALA A 133 20.17 -2.32 -22.19
N GLY A 134 19.29 -2.11 -23.18
CA GLY A 134 18.69 -3.18 -23.96
C GLY A 134 17.21 -3.43 -23.71
N GLY A 135 16.65 -3.04 -22.56
CA GLY A 135 15.21 -2.94 -22.28
C GLY A 135 14.32 -4.08 -22.81
N PHE A 136 13.05 -3.76 -23.04
CA PHE A 136 12.20 -4.51 -23.97
C PHE A 136 12.22 -3.77 -25.32
N ARG A 137 12.59 -4.48 -26.40
CA ARG A 137 12.68 -3.90 -27.75
C ARG A 137 11.40 -4.06 -28.58
N ALA A 138 10.51 -4.96 -28.14
CA ALA A 138 9.21 -5.23 -28.74
C ALA A 138 8.25 -5.74 -27.66
N LEU A 139 6.94 -5.58 -27.91
CA LEU A 139 5.89 -6.02 -26.99
C LEU A 139 5.94 -7.52 -26.70
N GLY A 140 6.17 -8.36 -27.72
CA GLY A 140 6.27 -9.81 -27.56
C GLY A 140 7.37 -10.25 -26.58
N GLY A 141 8.50 -9.52 -26.53
CA GLY A 141 9.54 -9.78 -25.54
C GLY A 141 9.15 -9.41 -24.11
N ALA A 142 8.31 -8.39 -23.94
CA ALA A 142 7.74 -8.01 -22.65
C ALA A 142 6.67 -9.02 -22.19
N GLU A 143 5.80 -9.46 -23.11
CA GLU A 143 4.78 -10.49 -22.84
C GLU A 143 5.42 -11.81 -22.43
N ALA A 144 6.40 -12.31 -23.21
CA ALA A 144 7.13 -13.53 -22.88
C ALA A 144 7.80 -13.44 -21.50
N PHE A 145 8.41 -12.30 -21.18
CA PHE A 145 8.99 -12.06 -19.85
C PHE A 145 7.93 -12.12 -18.74
N CYS A 146 6.77 -11.47 -18.94
CA CYS A 146 5.67 -11.50 -17.98
C CYS A 146 5.14 -12.93 -17.78
N ILE A 147 4.95 -13.72 -18.85
CA ILE A 147 4.50 -15.11 -18.76
C ILE A 147 5.47 -15.96 -17.94
N ILE A 148 6.77 -15.92 -18.27
CA ILE A 148 7.81 -16.67 -17.57
C ILE A 148 7.85 -16.28 -16.09
N ARG A 149 7.79 -14.98 -15.77
CA ARG A 149 7.79 -14.50 -14.39
C ARG A 149 6.53 -14.91 -13.62
N SER A 150 5.36 -14.88 -14.25
CA SER A 150 4.11 -15.35 -13.66
C SER A 150 4.16 -16.83 -13.32
N LEU A 151 4.62 -17.67 -14.25
CA LEU A 151 4.83 -19.11 -14.02
C LEU A 151 5.82 -19.34 -12.88
N TRP A 152 6.94 -18.63 -12.90
CA TRP A 152 8.00 -18.76 -11.91
C TRP A 152 7.50 -18.48 -10.49
N GLU A 153 6.83 -17.34 -10.30
CA GLU A 153 6.35 -16.94 -8.97
C GLU A 153 5.18 -17.78 -8.49
N THR A 154 4.34 -18.30 -9.41
CA THR A 154 3.24 -19.21 -9.06
C THR A 154 3.79 -20.54 -8.53
N HIS A 155 4.72 -21.18 -9.25
CA HIS A 155 5.30 -22.46 -8.84
C HIS A 155 6.06 -22.34 -7.52
N ARG A 156 6.83 -21.25 -7.35
CA ARG A 156 7.53 -20.98 -6.10
C ARG A 156 6.58 -20.88 -4.90
N ARG A 157 5.37 -20.32 -5.08
CA ARG A 157 4.35 -20.24 -4.03
C ARG A 157 3.69 -21.58 -3.70
N GLN A 158 3.61 -22.47 -4.68
CA GLN A 158 3.08 -23.83 -4.52
C GLN A 158 4.14 -24.82 -3.99
N GLY A 159 5.36 -24.36 -3.70
CA GLY A 159 6.47 -25.23 -3.28
C GLY A 159 7.06 -26.05 -4.42
N ILE A 160 6.67 -25.79 -5.67
CA ILE A 160 7.19 -26.49 -6.85
C ILE A 160 8.44 -25.77 -7.34
N ASN A 161 9.48 -26.53 -7.71
CA ASN A 161 10.67 -25.97 -8.32
C ASN A 161 10.32 -25.29 -9.67
N PRO A 162 10.46 -23.96 -9.81
CA PRO A 162 10.09 -23.28 -11.05
C PRO A 162 10.95 -23.68 -12.25
N PHE A 163 12.21 -24.07 -12.00
CA PHE A 163 13.15 -24.42 -13.05
C PHE A 163 12.76 -25.74 -13.73
N SER A 164 12.26 -26.71 -12.97
CA SER A 164 11.77 -27.96 -13.55
C SER A 164 10.57 -27.72 -14.47
N THR A 165 9.65 -26.84 -14.07
CA THR A 165 8.49 -26.47 -14.90
C THR A 165 8.92 -25.81 -16.20
N LEU A 166 9.82 -24.82 -16.13
CA LEU A 166 10.31 -24.15 -17.34
C LEU A 166 11.03 -25.15 -18.25
N ARG A 167 11.85 -26.04 -17.70
CA ARG A 167 12.52 -27.09 -18.47
C ARG A 167 11.51 -27.97 -19.20
N THR A 168 10.47 -28.45 -18.53
CA THR A 168 9.42 -29.26 -19.16
C THR A 168 8.68 -28.48 -20.24
N ALA A 169 8.33 -27.22 -19.98
CA ALA A 169 7.64 -26.38 -20.96
C ALA A 169 8.45 -26.17 -22.26
N PHE A 170 9.78 -26.06 -22.15
CA PHE A 170 10.67 -25.91 -23.31
C PHE A 170 11.10 -27.23 -23.94
N ALA A 171 11.06 -28.34 -23.21
CA ALA A 171 11.37 -29.67 -23.74
C ALA A 171 10.25 -30.28 -24.61
N GLY A 172 9.06 -29.68 -24.59
CA GLY A 172 7.85 -30.23 -25.21
C GLY A 172 7.12 -31.16 -24.26
N ALA A 173 5.79 -31.08 -24.23
CA ALA A 173 4.98 -32.12 -23.61
C ALA A 173 5.01 -33.34 -24.55
N GLU A 174 5.48 -34.48 -24.06
CA GLU A 174 5.23 -35.77 -24.72
C GLU A 174 3.73 -36.09 -24.72
#